data_AF-A0A6H5IDT6-F1
#
_entry.id   AF-A0A6H5IDT6-F1
#
_cell.length_a   1.000
_cell.length_b   1.000
_cell.length_c   1.000
_cell.angle_alpha   90.00
_cell.angle_beta   90.00
_cell.angle_gamma   90.00
#
_symmetry.space_group_name_H-M   'P 1'
#
loop_
_entity.id
_entity.type
_entity.pdbx_description
1 polymer ?
#
loop_
_entity_poly.entity_id
_entity_poly.type
_entity_poly.pdbx_seq_one_letter_code
_entity_poly.pdbx_strand_id
1 'polypeptide(L)'
;MNQEAGRTLLTSQLKLGTYIVNFYVNSTTKVGVENLTLEHFEARLQLLESYWEKAMQKHEALLPYENLPEAESYFKNDHYLAIEARYTENKALLQRRITELRRGQGAVGSAPALQVDSRRYDYGAPLPSLSLPTFTGKQD
;
A
#
# COMPACT_ATOMS: atom_id res chain seq x y z
N MET A 1 29.78 -26.71 5.17
CA MET A 1 28.54 -26.00 4.77
C MET A 1 28.27 -26.28 3.30
N ASN A 2 27.04 -26.65 2.91
CA ASN A 2 26.73 -26.97 1.52
C ASN A 2 26.58 -25.68 0.69
N GLN A 3 27.64 -25.32 -0.05
CA GLN A 3 27.66 -24.08 -0.85
C GLN A 3 26.54 -24.03 -1.90
N GLU A 4 26.16 -25.17 -2.48
CA GLU A 4 25.09 -25.27 -3.48
C GLU A 4 23.73 -24.95 -2.88
N ALA A 5 23.47 -25.38 -1.65
CA ALA A 5 22.26 -25.02 -0.91
C ALA A 5 22.18 -23.50 -0.68
N GLY A 6 23.29 -22.86 -0.29
CA GLY A 6 23.37 -21.41 -0.12
C GLY A 6 23.09 -20.64 -1.42
N ARG A 7 23.70 -21.05 -2.55
CA ARG A 7 23.45 -20.45 -3.87
C ARG A 7 21.99 -20.57 -4.30
N THR A 8 21.38 -21.73 -4.07
CA THR A 8 19.98 -22.00 -4.39
C THR A 8 19.04 -21.13 -3.55
N LEU A 9 19.30 -21.03 -2.24
CA LEU A 9 18.56 -20.16 -1.34
C LEU A 9 18.66 -18.70 -1.78
N LEU A 10 19.86 -18.22 -2.09
CA LEU A 10 20.11 -16.84 -2.51
C LEU A 10 19.37 -16.51 -3.80
N THR A 11 19.47 -17.37 -4.82
CA THR A 11 18.76 -17.21 -6.09
C THR A 11 17.26 -17.12 -5.86
N SER A 12 16.71 -17.99 -5.02
CA SER A 12 15.28 -17.99 -4.70
C SER A 12 14.86 -16.73 -3.93
N GLN A 13 15.72 -16.21 -3.04
CA GLN A 13 15.46 -15.00 -2.27
C GLN A 13 15.46 -13.76 -3.16
N LEU A 14 16.45 -13.62 -4.04
CA LEU A 14 16.51 -12.52 -5.01
C LEU A 14 15.27 -12.50 -5.89
N LYS A 15 14.85 -13.68 -6.40
CA LYS A 15 13.64 -13.82 -7.21
C LYS A 15 12.39 -13.42 -6.42
N LEU A 16 12.24 -13.89 -5.18
CA LEU A 16 11.13 -13.47 -4.32
C LEU A 16 11.13 -11.96 -4.05
N GLY A 17 12.31 -11.37 -3.83
CA GLY A 17 12.50 -9.93 -3.71
C GLY A 17 11.95 -9.18 -4.93
N THR A 18 12.22 -9.64 -6.15
CA THR A 18 11.65 -9.01 -7.36
C THR A 18 10.13 -9.05 -7.40
N TYR A 19 9.50 -10.09 -6.83
CA TYR A 19 8.05 -10.20 -6.76
C TYR A 19 7.45 -9.19 -5.77
N ILE A 20 8.10 -9.00 -4.62
CA ILE A 20 7.71 -8.01 -3.62
C ILE A 20 7.92 -6.60 -4.19
N VAL A 21 9.09 -6.29 -4.76
CA VAL A 21 9.39 -4.97 -5.34
C VAL A 21 8.34 -4.55 -6.37
N ASN A 22 7.93 -5.46 -7.25
CA ASN A 22 6.98 -5.16 -8.32
C ASN A 22 5.50 -5.42 -7.93
N PHE A 23 5.22 -5.72 -6.66
CA PHE A 23 3.95 -6.33 -6.26
C PHE A 23 2.75 -5.42 -6.55
N TYR A 24 2.80 -4.16 -6.17
CA TYR A 24 1.67 -3.25 -6.37
C TYR A 24 1.39 -2.97 -7.84
N VAL A 25 2.43 -2.76 -8.66
CA VAL A 25 2.30 -2.60 -10.12
C VAL A 25 1.65 -3.84 -10.74
N ASN A 26 2.09 -5.04 -10.35
CA ASN A 26 1.48 -6.28 -10.80
C ASN A 26 0.03 -6.46 -10.30
N SER A 27 -0.33 -5.83 -9.18
CA SER A 27 -1.68 -5.87 -8.61
C SER A 27 -2.63 -4.84 -9.21
N THR A 28 -2.12 -3.91 -10.02
CA THR A 28 -2.89 -2.78 -10.56
C THR A 28 -2.78 -2.68 -12.07
N THR A 29 -1.60 -2.36 -12.60
CA THR A 29 -1.39 -2.07 -14.02
C THR A 29 -1.57 -3.28 -14.93
N LYS A 30 -1.31 -4.48 -14.42
CA LYS A 30 -1.43 -5.74 -15.20
C LYS A 30 -2.79 -6.41 -15.09
N VAL A 31 -3.73 -5.75 -14.42
CA VAL A 31 -5.06 -6.26 -14.12
C VAL A 31 -6.07 -5.37 -14.86
N GLY A 32 -7.06 -5.98 -15.51
CA GLY A 32 -8.15 -5.21 -16.15
C GLY A 32 -8.90 -4.37 -15.11
N VAL A 33 -9.33 -3.18 -15.50
CA VAL A 33 -9.95 -2.20 -14.58
C VAL A 33 -11.17 -2.78 -13.87
N GLU A 34 -11.93 -3.63 -14.57
CA GLU A 34 -13.08 -4.37 -14.05
C GLU A 34 -12.75 -5.33 -12.90
N ASN A 35 -11.49 -5.76 -12.79
CA ASN A 35 -11.02 -6.68 -11.76
C ASN A 35 -10.39 -5.95 -10.57
N LEU A 36 -10.32 -4.61 -10.58
CA LEU A 36 -9.79 -3.81 -9.47
C LEU A 36 -10.84 -3.62 -8.35
N THR A 37 -11.39 -4.73 -7.87
CA THR A 37 -12.44 -4.77 -6.83
C THR A 37 -11.84 -4.84 -5.43
N LEU A 38 -12.70 -4.72 -4.41
CA LEU A 38 -12.31 -4.85 -3.00
C LEU A 38 -11.69 -6.22 -2.73
N GLU A 39 -12.36 -7.27 -3.18
CA GLU A 39 -11.98 -8.66 -2.99
C GLU A 39 -10.63 -8.97 -3.66
N HIS A 40 -10.38 -8.39 -4.84
CA HIS A 40 -9.07 -8.48 -5.50
C HIS A 40 -7.97 -7.91 -4.60
N PHE A 41 -8.12 -6.67 -4.11
CA PHE A 41 -7.09 -6.07 -3.27
C PHE A 41 -6.90 -6.77 -1.92
N GLU A 42 -7.97 -7.33 -1.34
CA GLU A 42 -7.87 -8.17 -0.14
C GLU A 42 -7.08 -9.46 -0.39
N ALA A 43 -7.35 -10.16 -1.50
CA ALA A 43 -6.60 -11.35 -1.88
C ALA A 43 -5.13 -11.02 -2.20
N ARG A 44 -4.87 -9.89 -2.87
CA ARG A 44 -3.51 -9.41 -3.13
C ARG A 44 -2.78 -9.06 -1.83
N LEU A 45 -3.44 -8.47 -0.84
CA LEU A 45 -2.83 -8.22 0.46
C LEU A 45 -2.44 -9.53 1.16
N GLN A 46 -3.32 -10.54 1.19
CA GLN A 46 -3.00 -11.86 1.75
C GLN A 46 -1.80 -12.52 1.05
N LEU A 47 -1.73 -12.43 -0.28
CA LEU A 47 -0.60 -12.95 -1.04
C LEU A 47 0.71 -12.22 -0.71
N LEU A 48 0.66 -10.89 -0.55
CA LEU A 48 1.83 -10.09 -0.15
C LEU A 48 2.35 -10.53 1.23
N GLU A 49 1.47 -10.78 2.20
CA GLU A 49 1.85 -11.31 3.51
C GLU A 49 2.55 -12.68 3.40
N SER A 50 2.02 -13.58 2.57
CA SER A 50 2.66 -14.89 2.34
C SER A 50 4.04 -14.76 1.69
N TYR A 51 4.23 -13.80 0.78
CA TYR A 51 5.54 -13.54 0.17
C TYR A 51 6.52 -12.98 1.20
N TRP A 52 6.06 -12.07 2.06
CA TRP A 52 6.88 -11.49 3.11
C TRP A 52 7.34 -12.54 4.13
N GLU A 53 6.42 -13.39 4.60
CA GLU A 53 6.76 -14.49 5.51
C GLU A 53 7.84 -15.40 4.93
N LYS A 54 7.70 -15.78 3.65
CA LYS A 54 8.70 -16.59 2.94
C LYS A 54 10.04 -15.86 2.78
N ALA A 55 10.01 -14.54 2.58
CA ALA A 55 11.23 -13.74 2.44
C ALA A 55 12.00 -13.64 3.76
N MET A 56 11.31 -13.51 4.88
CA MET A 56 11.92 -13.54 6.22
C MET A 56 12.56 -14.91 6.50
N GLN A 57 11.80 -16.00 6.34
CA GLN A 57 12.32 -17.36 6.56
C GLN A 57 13.55 -17.66 5.69
N LYS A 58 13.54 -17.22 4.43
CA LYS A 58 14.69 -17.38 3.52
C LYS A 58 15.88 -16.53 3.92
N HIS A 59 15.65 -15.30 4.38
CA HIS A 59 16.73 -14.44 4.87
C HIS A 59 17.42 -15.07 6.09
N GLU A 60 16.64 -15.56 7.06
CA GLU A 60 17.16 -16.28 8.22
C GLU A 60 17.96 -17.52 7.80
N ALA A 61 17.44 -18.31 6.86
CA ALA A 61 18.13 -19.47 6.31
C ALA A 61 19.41 -19.11 5.52
N LEU A 62 19.55 -17.85 5.07
CA LEU A 62 20.72 -17.35 4.37
C LEU A 62 21.83 -16.83 5.29
N LEU A 63 21.51 -16.47 6.54
CA LEU A 63 22.51 -15.93 7.50
C LEU A 63 23.75 -16.83 7.65
N PRO A 64 23.65 -18.17 7.75
CA PRO A 64 24.83 -19.02 7.82
C PRO A 64 25.75 -18.91 6.59
N TYR A 65 25.20 -18.48 5.45
CA TYR A 65 25.87 -18.37 4.16
C TYR A 65 26.36 -16.95 3.85
N GLU A 66 26.35 -16.01 4.80
CA GLU A 66 26.75 -14.61 4.59
C GLU A 66 28.17 -14.44 4.00
N ASN A 67 29.07 -15.36 4.34
CA ASN A 67 30.46 -15.36 3.89
C ASN A 67 30.66 -15.99 2.51
N LEU A 68 29.59 -16.46 1.85
CA LEU A 68 29.70 -16.90 0.46
C LEU A 68 29.94 -15.69 -0.46
N PRO A 69 30.92 -15.75 -1.38
CA PRO A 69 31.18 -14.66 -2.32
C PRO A 69 29.93 -14.25 -3.12
N GLU A 70 29.07 -15.20 -3.46
CA GLU A 70 27.83 -14.92 -4.20
C GLU A 70 26.82 -14.14 -3.35
N ALA A 71 26.82 -14.35 -2.02
CA ALA A 71 25.90 -13.69 -1.09
C ALA A 71 26.39 -12.31 -0.64
N GLU A 72 27.67 -11.99 -0.86
CA GLU A 72 28.30 -10.74 -0.45
C GLU A 72 27.48 -9.51 -0.89
N SER A 73 27.06 -9.47 -2.17
CA SER A 73 26.25 -8.37 -2.70
C SER A 73 24.90 -8.24 -1.99
N TYR A 74 24.25 -9.38 -1.67
CA TYR A 74 22.96 -9.38 -0.98
C TYR A 74 23.06 -8.73 0.40
N PHE A 75 24.08 -9.10 1.18
CA PHE A 75 24.26 -8.60 2.54
C PHE A 75 24.87 -7.19 2.57
N LYS A 76 25.89 -6.90 1.77
CA LYS A 76 26.54 -5.58 1.76
C LYS A 76 25.66 -4.44 1.26
N ASN A 77 24.73 -4.75 0.34
CA ASN A 77 23.82 -3.74 -0.21
C ASN A 77 22.47 -3.72 0.51
N ASP A 78 22.36 -4.35 1.68
CA ASP A 78 21.14 -4.38 2.49
C ASP A 78 19.89 -4.80 1.69
N HIS A 79 20.03 -5.81 0.82
CA HIS A 79 18.92 -6.23 -0.05
C HIS A 79 17.68 -6.65 0.75
N TYR A 80 17.87 -7.22 1.94
CA TYR A 80 16.76 -7.54 2.84
C TYR A 80 15.97 -6.29 3.24
N LEU A 81 16.66 -5.23 3.70
CA LEU A 81 16.01 -3.98 4.08
C LEU A 81 15.33 -3.31 2.88
N ALA A 82 15.93 -3.40 1.69
CA ALA A 82 15.28 -2.93 0.47
C ALA A 82 13.98 -3.69 0.16
N ILE A 83 13.95 -5.00 0.38
CA ILE A 83 12.73 -5.81 0.22
C ILE A 83 11.70 -5.44 1.29
N GLU A 84 12.11 -5.25 2.54
CA GLU A 84 11.25 -4.83 3.66
C GLU A 84 10.58 -3.48 3.40
N ALA A 85 11.36 -2.49 2.97
CA ALA A 85 10.87 -1.17 2.59
C ALA A 85 9.81 -1.26 1.49
N ARG A 86 10.03 -2.11 0.48
CA ARG A 86 9.03 -2.33 -0.57
C ARG A 86 7.81 -3.08 -0.07
N TYR A 87 7.96 -4.08 0.78
CA TYR A 87 6.82 -4.78 1.39
C TYR A 87 5.91 -3.80 2.13
N THR A 88 6.47 -2.97 3.01
CA THR A 88 5.70 -2.00 3.80
C THR A 88 5.00 -0.96 2.93
N GLU A 89 5.69 -0.44 1.91
CA GLU A 89 5.10 0.48 0.93
C GLU A 89 3.93 -0.16 0.17
N ASN A 90 4.14 -1.36 -0.40
CA ASN A 90 3.08 -2.07 -1.12
C ASN A 90 1.88 -2.38 -0.22
N LYS A 91 2.11 -2.79 1.03
CA LYS A 91 1.06 -3.07 2.01
C LYS A 91 0.22 -1.82 2.30
N ALA A 92 0.88 -0.69 2.55
CA ALA A 92 0.18 0.58 2.79
C ALA A 92 -0.67 1.00 1.57
N LEU A 93 -0.14 0.85 0.37
CA LEU A 93 -0.86 1.17 -0.87
C LEU A 93 -2.10 0.28 -1.06
N LEU A 94 -1.98 -1.04 -0.82
CA LEU A 94 -3.11 -1.97 -0.90
C LEU A 94 -4.18 -1.65 0.16
N GLN A 95 -3.77 -1.42 1.41
CA GLN A 95 -4.68 -1.05 2.50
C GLN A 95 -5.44 0.24 2.17
N ARG A 96 -4.74 1.24 1.63
CA ARG A 96 -5.37 2.48 1.17
C ARG A 96 -6.46 2.21 0.12
N ARG A 97 -6.17 1.38 -0.89
CA ARG A 97 -7.16 1.01 -1.92
C ARG A 97 -8.38 0.30 -1.34
N ILE A 98 -8.15 -0.63 -0.42
CA ILE A 98 -9.21 -1.34 0.32
C ILE A 98 -10.10 -0.33 1.06
N THR A 99 -9.51 0.62 1.80
CA THR A 99 -10.26 1.66 2.52
C THR A 99 -11.06 2.57 1.58
N GLU A 100 -10.45 2.99 0.45
CA GLU A 100 -11.12 3.81 -0.57
C GLU A 100 -12.36 3.10 -1.15
N LEU A 101 -12.25 1.82 -1.49
CA LEU A 101 -13.34 1.01 -2.06
C LEU A 101 -14.46 0.76 -1.04
N ARG A 102 -14.11 0.42 0.21
CA ARG A 102 -15.10 0.23 1.29
C ARG A 102 -15.93 1.49 1.54
N ARG A 103 -15.29 2.67 1.53
CA ARG A 103 -15.99 3.96 1.67
C ARG A 103 -16.94 4.22 0.51
N GLY A 104 -16.54 3.87 -0.73
CA GLY A 104 -17.40 4.01 -1.91
C GLY A 104 -18.64 3.11 -1.86
N GLN A 105 -18.51 1.91 -1.32
CA GLN A 105 -19.65 0.97 -1.15
C GLN A 105 -20.65 1.44 -0.07
N GLY A 106 -20.18 2.10 0.99
CA GLY A 106 -21.04 2.63 2.07
C GLY A 106 -21.85 3.89 1.71
N ALA A 107 -21.57 4.55 0.58
CA ALA A 107 -22.22 5.80 0.19
C ALA A 107 -23.54 5.62 -0.58
N VAL A 108 -23.97 4.38 -0.86
CA VAL A 108 -25.17 4.09 -1.69
C VAL A 108 -26.46 3.98 -0.86
N GLY A 109 -26.43 4.31 0.42
CA GLY A 109 -27.65 4.29 1.24
C GLY A 109 -27.57 5.17 2.48
N SER A 110 -27.77 6.47 2.33
CA SER A 110 -28.33 7.33 3.39
C SER A 110 -28.65 8.75 2.88
N ALA A 111 -29.90 8.94 2.45
CA ALA A 111 -30.69 10.14 2.71
C ALA A 111 -32.17 9.70 2.78
N PRO A 112 -33.07 10.34 3.56
CA PRO A 112 -32.95 11.54 4.40
C PRO A 112 -33.53 11.40 5.84
N ALA A 113 -33.31 12.40 6.72
CA ALA A 113 -34.35 13.07 7.53
C ALA A 113 -33.74 14.11 8.48
N LEU A 114 -34.28 15.33 8.40
CA LEU A 114 -34.16 16.36 9.43
C LEU A 114 -34.68 15.79 10.77
N GLN A 115 -33.83 15.74 11.78
CA GLN A 115 -34.28 15.70 13.18
C GLN A 115 -33.61 16.84 13.94
N VAL A 116 -34.41 17.86 14.17
CA VAL A 116 -34.17 18.89 15.17
C VAL A 116 -34.37 18.22 16.52
N ASP A 117 -33.30 18.09 17.33
CA ASP A 117 -33.44 18.31 18.76
C ASP A 117 -32.17 18.92 19.38
N SER A 118 -32.42 20.11 19.92
CA SER A 118 -31.65 20.99 20.77
C SER A 118 -30.98 20.33 21.99
N ARG A 119 -29.66 20.50 22.14
CA ARG A 119 -28.98 21.02 23.37
C ARG A 119 -27.47 21.25 23.19
N ARG A 120 -27.17 22.53 22.95
CA ARG A 120 -25.95 23.35 23.13
C ARG A 120 -24.72 22.70 23.77
N TYR A 121 -23.58 22.78 23.06
CA TYR A 121 -22.40 23.51 23.54
C TYR A 121 -21.90 24.44 22.42
N ASP A 122 -21.71 25.69 22.81
CA ASP A 122 -21.31 26.87 22.04
C ASP A 122 -19.79 26.91 21.93
N TYR A 123 -19.23 26.89 20.71
CA TYR A 123 -18.01 27.58 20.26
C TYR A 123 -17.87 27.41 18.74
N GLY A 124 -18.17 28.48 18.00
CA GLY A 124 -17.73 28.66 16.60
C GLY A 124 -18.86 28.89 15.60
N ALA A 125 -19.55 30.03 15.68
CA ALA A 125 -20.45 30.49 14.63
C ALA A 125 -19.74 30.50 13.25
N PRO A 126 -20.39 30.06 12.15
CA PRO A 126 -19.81 30.17 10.82
C PRO A 126 -19.66 31.64 10.41
N LEU A 127 -18.55 31.96 9.77
CA LEU A 127 -18.24 33.32 9.31
C LEU A 127 -19.34 33.84 8.36
N PRO A 128 -19.72 35.13 8.47
CA PRO A 128 -20.68 35.72 7.56
C PRO A 128 -20.14 35.75 6.13
N SER A 129 -21.01 35.37 5.20
CA SER A 129 -20.73 35.40 3.76
C SER A 129 -20.48 36.84 3.31
N LEU A 130 -19.28 37.12 2.80
CA LEU A 130 -18.94 38.36 2.11
C LEU A 130 -19.37 38.24 0.65
N SER A 131 -20.39 39.00 0.26
CA SER A 131 -20.74 39.17 -1.15
C SER A 131 -19.72 40.07 -1.83
N LEU A 132 -19.03 39.51 -2.84
CA LEU A 132 -18.11 40.29 -3.67
C LEU A 132 -18.91 41.27 -4.55
N PRO A 133 -18.51 42.55 -4.63
CA PRO A 133 -19.14 43.49 -5.53
C PRO A 133 -18.90 43.06 -6.97
N THR A 134 -19.98 42.96 -7.75
CA THR A 134 -19.91 42.68 -9.18
C THR A 134 -19.41 43.93 -9.90
N PHE A 135 -18.21 43.86 -10.48
CA PHE A 135 -17.65 44.94 -11.28
C PHE A 135 -18.39 45.03 -12.62
N THR A 136 -19.31 45.98 -12.74
CA THR A 136 -19.94 46.33 -14.02
C THR A 136 -19.09 47.43 -14.66
N GLY A 137 -18.02 47.03 -15.35
CA GLY A 137 -17.12 47.97 -16.02
C GLY A 137 -17.88 48.86 -17.01
N LYS A 138 -18.09 50.12 -16.65
CA LYS A 138 -18.29 51.23 -17.58
C LYS A 138 -17.04 52.10 -17.51
N GLN A 139 -16.29 52.15 -18.61
CA GLN A 139 -15.28 53.18 -18.86
C GLN A 139 -15.95 54.33 -19.60
N ASP A 140 -15.80 55.55 -19.07
CA ASP A 140 -15.96 56.79 -19.83
C ASP A 140 -14.67 57.11 -20.59
#